data_AF-W2Y234-F1
#
_entry.id   AF-W2Y234-F1
#
_cell.length_a   1.000
_cell.length_b   1.000
_cell.length_c   1.000
_cell.angle_alpha   90.00
_cell.angle_beta   90.00
_cell.angle_gamma   90.00
#
_symmetry.space_group_name_H-M   'P 1'
#
loop_
_entity.id
_entity.type
_entity.pdbx_description
1 polymer ?
#
loop_
_entity_poly.entity_id
_entity_poly.type
_entity_poly.pdbx_seq_one_letter_code
_entity_poly.pdbx_strand_id
1 'polypeptide(L)'
;MRCRIYCCKSEPCLSALTSCKFKLKTLTCERTKQSHLYQHDDHFAGSAPDLRPQRSLEMKVAIRELVAKDVKLARIRNELVDSFMLSTRAVPALKQIQNLSTTTDEAK
;
A
#
# COMPACT_ATOMS: atom_id res chain seq x y z
N MET A 1 -11.89 -3.27 -31.02
CA MET A 1 -11.65 -3.77 -29.64
C MET A 1 -10.19 -4.14 -29.55
N ARG A 2 -9.45 -3.56 -28.62
CA ARG A 2 -8.01 -3.81 -28.49
C ARG A 2 -7.75 -4.73 -27.30
N CYS A 3 -7.14 -5.88 -27.56
CA CYS A 3 -6.68 -6.80 -26.54
C CYS A 3 -5.17 -6.67 -26.37
N ARG A 4 -4.68 -6.57 -25.13
CA ARG A 4 -3.25 -6.72 -24.81
C ARG A 4 -3.08 -7.70 -23.67
N ILE A 5 -1.99 -8.47 -23.73
CA ILE A 5 -1.61 -9.42 -22.69
C ILE A 5 -0.25 -8.98 -22.15
N TYR A 6 -0.16 -8.85 -20.84
CA TYR A 6 1.05 -8.46 -20.12
C TYR A 6 1.52 -9.65 -19.28
N CYS A 7 2.76 -10.06 -19.47
CA CYS A 7 3.42 -11.09 -18.65
C CYS A 7 4.15 -10.43 -17.48
N CYS A 8 4.26 -11.16 -16.36
CA CYS A 8 5.05 -10.72 -15.22
C CYS A 8 6.52 -10.51 -15.60
N LYS A 9 7.10 -9.38 -15.15
CA LYS A 9 8.53 -9.05 -15.29
C LYS A 9 9.14 -8.61 -13.95
N SER A 10 8.50 -8.93 -12.83
CA SER A 10 9.05 -8.56 -11.52
C SER A 10 10.28 -9.42 -11.24
N GLU A 11 11.34 -8.78 -10.75
CA GLU A 11 12.60 -9.45 -10.41
C GLU A 11 12.41 -10.67 -9.50
N PRO A 12 11.56 -10.65 -8.44
CA PRO A 12 11.32 -11.83 -7.61
C PRO A 12 10.73 -13.02 -8.37
N CYS A 13 9.91 -12.77 -9.40
CA CYS A 13 9.33 -13.80 -10.25
C CYS A 13 10.27 -14.28 -11.35
N LEU A 14 11.22 -13.45 -11.78
CA LEU A 14 12.22 -13.80 -12.79
C LEU A 14 13.37 -14.62 -12.18
N SER A 15 13.74 -14.34 -10.93
CA SER A 15 14.79 -15.05 -10.19
C SER A 15 14.32 -16.40 -9.61
N ALA A 16 13.05 -16.76 -9.82
CA ALA A 16 12.48 -18.02 -9.38
C ALA A 16 12.92 -19.21 -10.25
N LEU A 17 13.08 -20.38 -9.62
CA LEU A 17 13.37 -21.65 -10.31
C LEU A 17 12.29 -22.06 -11.31
N THR A 18 11.03 -21.66 -11.07
CA THR A 18 9.91 -21.93 -11.97
C THR A 18 9.38 -20.65 -12.59
N SER A 19 9.05 -20.69 -13.88
CA SER A 19 8.49 -19.56 -14.61
C SER A 19 7.18 -19.07 -14.01
N CYS A 20 7.08 -17.77 -13.74
CA CYS A 20 5.86 -17.13 -13.27
C CYS A 20 4.74 -17.24 -14.32
N LYS A 21 3.57 -17.75 -13.90
CA LYS A 21 2.42 -17.97 -14.79
C LYS A 21 1.47 -16.77 -14.87
N PHE A 22 1.60 -15.80 -13.96
CA PHE A 22 0.77 -14.59 -13.91
C PHE A 22 0.71 -13.86 -15.26
N LYS A 23 -0.52 -13.59 -15.71
CA LYS A 23 -0.82 -12.79 -16.90
C LYS A 23 -1.93 -11.79 -16.59
N LEU A 24 -1.74 -10.55 -17.05
CA LEU A 24 -2.78 -9.53 -17.03
C LEU A 24 -3.28 -9.29 -18.46
N LYS A 25 -4.57 -9.47 -18.69
CA LYS A 25 -5.22 -9.18 -19.97
C LYS A 25 -6.02 -7.88 -19.85
N THR A 26 -5.77 -6.95 -20.75
CA THR A 26 -6.60 -5.76 -20.93
C THR A 26 -7.49 -5.92 -22.15
N LEU A 27 -8.78 -5.61 -22.00
CA LEU A 27 -9.72 -5.47 -23.10
C LEU A 27 -10.21 -4.02 -23.13
N THR A 28 -9.81 -3.28 -24.16
CA THR A 28 -10.18 -1.87 -24.34
C THR A 28 -11.17 -1.72 -25.48
N CYS A 29 -12.31 -1.10 -25.20
CA CYS A 29 -13.24 -0.65 -26.22
C CYS A 29 -12.70 0.62 -26.88
N GLU A 30 -12.44 0.57 -28.20
CA GLU A 30 -11.86 1.72 -28.90
C GLU A 30 -12.83 2.88 -29.06
N ARG A 31 -14.14 2.61 -28.99
CA ARG A 31 -15.20 3.61 -29.07
C ARG A 31 -15.41 4.34 -27.74
N THR A 32 -15.60 3.60 -26.65
CA THR A 32 -15.88 4.19 -25.33
C THR A 32 -14.61 4.49 -24.53
N LYS A 33 -13.44 4.04 -25.00
CA LYS A 33 -12.13 4.09 -24.32
C LYS A 33 -12.09 3.37 -22.96
N GLN A 34 -13.17 2.72 -22.56
CA GLN A 34 -13.22 1.93 -21.33
C GLN A 34 -12.36 0.67 -21.47
N SER A 35 -11.66 0.32 -20.39
CA SER A 35 -10.81 -0.85 -20.33
C SER A 35 -11.23 -1.76 -19.18
N HIS A 36 -11.27 -3.05 -19.45
CA HIS A 36 -11.47 -4.09 -18.46
C HIS A 36 -10.17 -4.85 -18.23
N LEU A 37 -9.91 -5.18 -16.97
CA LEU A 37 -8.71 -5.89 -16.53
C LEU A 37 -9.12 -7.29 -16.08
N TYR A 38 -8.41 -8.29 -16.61
CA TYR A 38 -8.58 -9.68 -16.23
C TYR A 38 -7.23 -10.25 -15.79
N GLN A 39 -7.19 -10.74 -14.56
CA GLN A 39 -6.01 -11.39 -13.99
C GLN A 39 -6.15 -12.91 -14.19
N HIS A 40 -5.06 -13.54 -14.58
CA HIS A 40 -4.97 -14.99 -14.76
C HIS A 40 -3.74 -15.53 -14.05
N ASP A 41 -3.94 -16.59 -13.28
CA ASP A 41 -2.95 -17.23 -12.41
C ASP A 41 -2.36 -16.27 -11.35
N ASP A 42 -1.65 -16.84 -10.38
CA ASP A 42 -0.94 -16.09 -9.35
C ASP A 42 0.54 -15.89 -9.70
N HIS A 43 1.14 -14.89 -9.06
CA HIS A 43 2.60 -14.74 -9.09
C HIS A 43 3.27 -15.93 -8.39
N PHE A 44 4.42 -16.37 -8.92
CA PHE A 44 5.21 -17.40 -8.24
C PHE A 44 5.79 -16.90 -6.92
N ALA A 45 6.45 -15.74 -6.97
CA ALA A 45 6.80 -15.04 -5.76
C ALA A 45 5.51 -14.42 -5.23
N GLY A 46 4.93 -15.04 -4.20
CA GLY A 46 3.88 -14.37 -3.43
C GLY A 46 4.38 -12.97 -3.09
N SER A 47 3.57 -11.95 -3.35
CA SER A 47 3.90 -10.61 -2.85
C SER A 47 4.19 -10.81 -1.37
N ALA A 48 5.40 -10.50 -0.92
CA ALA A 48 5.69 -10.51 0.50
C ALA A 48 4.54 -9.73 1.15
N PRO A 49 3.81 -10.30 2.14
CA PRO A 49 2.81 -9.53 2.85
C PRO A 49 3.51 -8.23 3.24
N ASP A 50 2.90 -7.08 2.96
CA ASP A 50 3.52 -5.80 3.27
C ASP A 50 3.86 -5.84 4.77
N LEU A 51 5.13 -6.11 5.09
CA LEU A 51 5.60 -6.26 6.47
C LEU A 51 5.61 -4.89 7.17
N ARG A 52 5.30 -3.82 6.43
CA ARG A 52 4.92 -2.56 7.04
C ARG A 52 3.61 -2.81 7.78
N PRO A 53 3.52 -2.52 9.09
CA PRO A 53 2.27 -2.60 9.81
C PRO A 53 1.21 -1.90 8.97
N GLN A 54 0.23 -2.64 8.46
CA GLN A 54 -0.90 -2.07 7.72
C GLN A 54 -1.60 -1.14 8.70
N ARG A 55 -1.26 0.15 8.62
CA ARG A 55 -1.89 1.16 9.46
C ARG A 55 -3.30 1.33 8.94
N SER A 56 -4.27 1.08 9.80
CA SER A 56 -5.67 1.36 9.46
C SER A 56 -5.79 2.83 9.02
N LEU A 57 -6.72 3.08 8.10
CA LEU A 57 -7.04 4.44 7.65
C LEU A 57 -7.34 5.35 8.86
N GLU A 58 -8.03 4.79 9.86
CA GLU A 58 -8.34 5.41 11.15
C GLU A 58 -7.09 5.90 11.88
N MET A 59 -6.01 5.10 11.91
CA MET A 59 -4.77 5.50 12.58
C MET A 59 -4.08 6.68 11.89
N LYS A 60 -4.20 6.79 10.56
CA LYS A 60 -3.69 7.94 9.82
C LYS A 60 -4.50 9.21 10.12
N VAL A 61 -5.83 9.08 10.24
CA VAL A 61 -6.72 10.19 10.59
C VAL A 61 -6.42 10.67 12.01
N ALA A 62 -6.32 9.77 12.99
CA ALA A 62 -5.99 10.10 14.37
C ALA A 62 -4.64 10.82 14.50
N ILE A 63 -3.61 10.37 13.77
CA ILE A 63 -2.31 11.07 13.73
C ILE A 63 -2.47 12.51 13.24
N ARG A 64 -3.23 12.73 12.17
CA ARG A 64 -3.43 14.07 11.59
C ARG A 64 -4.17 14.99 12.55
N GLU A 65 -5.20 14.50 13.23
CA GLU A 65 -5.96 15.28 14.21
C GLU A 65 -5.11 15.69 15.41
N LEU A 66 -4.25 14.79 15.90
CA LEU A 66 -3.37 15.09 17.03
C LEU A 66 -2.23 16.05 16.63
N VAL A 67 -1.72 15.93 15.40
CA VAL A 67 -0.74 16.89 14.88
C VAL A 67 -1.37 18.27 14.69
N ALA A 68 -2.62 18.35 14.20
CA ALA A 68 -3.35 19.62 14.07
C ALA A 68 -3.61 20.32 15.42
N LYS A 69 -3.54 19.57 16.53
CA LYS A 69 -3.64 20.08 17.92
C LYS A 69 -2.26 20.41 18.53
N ASP A 70 -1.19 20.46 17.73
CA ASP A 70 0.19 20.70 18.16
C ASP A 70 0.70 19.70 19.24
N VAL A 71 0.14 18.48 19.25
CA VAL A 71 0.58 17.45 20.18
C VAL A 71 1.96 16.95 19.77
N LYS A 72 2.90 16.91 20.73
CA LYS A 72 4.26 16.40 20.48
C LYS A 72 4.21 14.94 20.00
N LEU A 73 5.02 14.60 19.00
CA LEU A 73 5.04 13.27 18.36
C LEU A 73 5.19 12.09 19.34
N ALA A 74 5.94 12.26 20.43
CA ALA A 74 6.08 11.24 21.47
C ALA A 74 4.76 10.98 22.23
N ARG A 75 3.95 12.03 22.43
CA ARG A 75 2.63 11.94 23.05
C ARG A 75 1.61 11.34 22.10
N ILE A 76 1.65 11.73 20.81
CA ILE A 76 0.86 11.07 19.76
C ILE A 76 1.15 9.57 19.73
N ARG A 77 2.42 9.18 19.78
CA ARG A 77 2.81 7.76 19.80
C ARG A 77 2.15 7.00 20.95
N ASN A 78 2.17 7.53 22.17
CA ASN A 78 1.55 6.90 23.33
C ASN A 78 0.03 6.83 23.20
N GLU A 79 -0.59 7.91 22.72
CA GLU A 79 -2.03 7.98 22.52
C GLU A 79 -2.51 6.98 21.45
N LEU A 80 -1.69 6.67 20.44
CA LEU A 80 -1.98 5.59 19.51
C LEU A 80 -1.87 4.19 20.13
N VAL A 81 -0.95 3.99 21.08
CA VAL A 81 -0.88 2.72 21.83
C VAL A 81 -2.17 2.52 22.61
N ASP A 82 -2.64 3.57 23.28
CA ASP A 82 -3.84 3.53 24.11
C ASP A 82 -5.13 3.50 23.26
N SER A 83 -5.20 4.21 22.13
CA SER A 83 -6.43 4.29 21.32
C SER A 83 -6.62 3.07 20.42
N PHE A 84 -5.53 2.44 19.97
CA PHE A 84 -5.57 1.30 19.05
C PHE A 84 -5.08 -0.01 19.68
N MET A 85 -4.92 -0.04 21.02
CA MET A 85 -4.45 -1.21 21.79
C MET A 85 -3.21 -1.87 21.15
N LEU A 86 -2.26 -1.05 20.70
CA LEU A 86 -1.12 -1.55 19.94
C LEU A 86 -0.14 -2.29 20.84
N SER A 87 0.28 -3.49 20.43
CA SER A 87 1.45 -4.13 21.04
C SER A 87 2.73 -3.31 20.75
N THR A 88 3.75 -3.41 21.62
CA THR A 88 5.01 -2.64 21.50
C THR A 88 5.68 -2.75 20.13
N ARG A 89 5.45 -3.85 19.40
CA ARG A 89 5.98 -4.10 18.04
C ARG A 89 5.16 -3.43 16.92
N ALA A 90 3.89 -3.07 17.18
CA ALA A 90 3.00 -2.43 16.21
C ALA A 90 3.01 -0.89 16.29
N VAL A 91 3.69 -0.33 17.30
CA VAL A 91 3.73 1.12 17.55
C VAL A 91 4.54 1.84 16.46
N PRO A 92 3.97 2.85 15.79
CA PRO A 92 4.70 3.70 14.84
C PRO A 92 5.98 4.30 15.42
N ALA A 93 7.08 4.22 14.67
CA ALA A 93 8.29 4.99 14.97
C ALA A 93 8.02 6.48 14.74
N LEU A 94 8.69 7.35 15.51
CA LEU A 94 8.48 8.82 15.44
C LEU A 94 8.68 9.37 14.02
N LYS A 95 9.70 8.90 13.30
CA LYS A 95 9.97 9.27 11.90
C LYS A 95 8.79 8.93 10.98
N GLN A 96 8.06 7.85 11.26
CA GLN A 96 6.90 7.45 10.47
C GLN A 96 5.65 8.25 10.83
N ILE A 97 5.55 8.80 12.04
CA ILE A 97 4.47 9.74 12.42
C ILE A 97 4.73 11.08 11.73
N GLN A 98 5.97 11.55 11.75
CA GLN A 98 6.40 12.78 11.06
C GLN A 98 6.13 12.73 9.54
N ASN A 99 6.44 11.62 8.88
CA ASN A 99 6.18 11.48 7.45
C ASN A 99 4.68 11.54 7.11
N LEU A 100 3.80 11.09 8.02
CA LEU A 100 2.35 11.12 7.81
C LEU A 100 1.73 12.51 8.00
N SER A 101 2.38 13.36 8.82
CA SER A 101 2.01 14.77 8.94
C SER A 101 2.48 15.62 7.75
N THR A 102 3.57 15.23 7.08
CA THR A 102 4.13 16.01 5.97
C THR A 102 3.63 15.57 4.59
N THR A 103 2.98 14.40 4.47
CA THR A 103 2.33 13.99 3.21
C THR A 103 0.96 14.66 3.05
N THR A 104 0.99 15.96 2.85
CA THR A 104 -0.05 16.76 2.20
C THR A 104 0.66 17.54 1.09
N ASP A 105 0.10 17.48 -0.12
CA ASP A 105 0.49 18.24 -1.31
C ASP A 105 1.65 17.71 -2.19
N GLU A 106 1.45 16.58 -2.87
CA GLU A 106 1.90 16.40 -4.27
C GLU A 106 0.90 15.50 -5.04
N ALA A 107 -0.34 15.97 -5.15
CA ALA A 107 -1.27 15.49 -6.16
C ALA A 107 -1.90 16.72 -6.83
N LYS A 108 -1.15 17.31 -7.76
CA LYS A 108 -1.68 18.21 -8.78
C LYS A 108 -1.19 17.75 -10.14
#